data_AF-A0A520HT71-F1
#
_entry.id   AF-A0A520HT71-F1
#
_cell.length_a   1.000
_cell.length_b   1.000
_cell.length_c   1.000
_cell.angle_alpha   90.00
_cell.angle_beta   90.00
_cell.angle_gamma   90.00
#
_symmetry.space_group_name_H-M   'P 1'
#
loop_
_entity.id
_entity.type
_entity.pdbx_description
1 polymer ?
#
loop_
_entity_poly.entity_id
_entity_poly.type
_entity_poly.pdbx_seq_one_letter_code
_entity_poly.pdbx_strand_id
1 'polypeptide(L)'
;MNVTMPIQGPEARQQSGTIVPVILSGGSGSRLWPVSRESFPKQLWPLVSEWTMLQETARRGVGPQFGAPVVVVNQEHRFLVAEQMRACGIDNATIMLEPVGRNSAPAITAAAVMIAETDPDAVLWMMAADAVIEQTDALMAALDKAVVAARAGRIVTFG
;
A
#
# COMPACT_ATOMS: atom_id res chain seq x y z
N MET A 1 42.09 18.44 -32.99
CA MET A 1 42.06 17.77 -31.68
C MET A 1 40.62 17.44 -31.37
N ASN A 2 40.19 16.19 -31.58
CA ASN A 2 38.86 15.73 -31.19
C ASN A 2 38.94 15.22 -29.74
N VAL A 3 38.25 15.89 -28.82
CA VAL A 3 38.05 15.41 -27.46
C VAL A 3 36.78 14.58 -27.48
N THR A 4 36.93 13.27 -27.61
CA THR A 4 35.83 12.32 -27.37
C THR A 4 35.58 12.27 -25.87
N MET A 5 34.48 12.87 -25.41
CA MET A 5 33.99 12.65 -24.06
C MET A 5 33.42 11.23 -23.96
N PRO A 6 33.77 10.44 -22.93
CA PRO A 6 33.15 9.15 -22.72
C PRO A 6 31.70 9.38 -22.25
N ILE A 7 30.75 8.81 -23.00
CA ILE A 7 29.40 8.56 -22.53
C ILE A 7 29.49 7.55 -21.39
N GLN A 8 29.39 8.03 -20.15
CA GLN A 8 29.23 7.18 -18.98
C GLN A 8 27.89 6.44 -19.11
N GLY A 9 27.94 5.11 -19.17
CA GLY A 9 26.75 4.26 -19.09
C GLY A 9 26.01 4.47 -17.76
N PRO A 10 24.75 4.01 -17.63
CA PRO A 10 23.96 4.25 -16.44
C PRO A 10 24.69 3.65 -15.23
N GLU A 11 25.20 4.51 -14.36
CA GLU A 11 25.68 4.11 -13.04
C GLU A 11 24.55 3.34 -12.36
N ALA A 12 24.88 2.18 -11.78
CA ALA A 12 23.95 1.40 -11.00
C ALA A 12 23.41 2.28 -9.87
N ARG A 13 22.20 2.84 -10.06
CA ARG A 13 21.48 3.56 -9.00
C ARG A 13 21.52 2.68 -7.77
N GLN A 14 22.09 3.18 -6.68
CA GLN A 14 22.01 2.50 -5.39
C GLN A 14 20.52 2.24 -5.12
N GLN A 15 20.14 0.97 -5.10
CA GLN A 15 18.75 0.50 -5.00
C GLN A 15 18.22 0.71 -3.56
N SER A 16 18.10 1.97 -3.15
CA SER A 16 17.80 2.40 -1.79
C SER A 16 16.42 3.06 -1.68
N GLY A 17 15.51 2.79 -2.61
CA GLY A 17 14.12 3.26 -2.54
C GLY A 17 13.38 2.67 -1.34
N THR A 18 12.52 3.48 -0.73
CA THR A 18 11.72 3.11 0.44
C THR A 18 10.67 2.07 0.06
N ILE A 19 10.33 1.14 0.96
CA ILE A 19 9.18 0.26 0.75
C ILE A 19 7.94 1.00 1.25
N VAL A 20 7.01 1.35 0.36
CA VAL A 20 5.80 2.09 0.72
C VAL A 20 4.61 1.13 0.75
N PRO A 21 3.99 0.90 1.91
CA PRO A 21 2.73 0.16 1.98
C PRO A 21 1.61 0.95 1.30
N VAL A 22 0.94 0.35 0.32
CA VAL A 22 -0.19 0.94 -0.39
C VAL A 22 -1.42 0.07 -0.15
N ILE A 23 -2.34 0.56 0.66
CA ILE A 23 -3.53 -0.16 1.10
C ILE A 23 -4.71 0.26 0.24
N LEU A 24 -5.23 -0.69 -0.53
CA LEU A 24 -6.42 -0.51 -1.36
C LEU A 24 -7.66 -0.81 -0.53
N SER A 25 -8.30 0.24 0.01
CA SER A 25 -9.54 0.15 0.76
C SER A 25 -10.75 0.47 -0.14
N GLY A 26 -10.86 -0.27 -1.24
CA GLY A 26 -11.99 -0.20 -2.16
C GLY A 26 -13.03 -1.29 -1.90
N GLY A 27 -14.27 -1.05 -2.35
CA GLY A 27 -15.35 -2.02 -2.33
C GLY A 27 -16.47 -1.70 -1.33
N SER A 28 -17.73 -1.80 -1.78
CA SER A 28 -18.93 -1.53 -0.99
C SER A 28 -19.27 -2.63 0.03
N GLY A 29 -18.55 -3.76 -0.01
CA GLY A 29 -18.79 -4.91 0.85
C GLY A 29 -20.20 -5.52 0.70
N SER A 30 -20.87 -5.33 -0.44
CA SER A 30 -22.24 -5.80 -0.71
C SER A 30 -22.48 -7.30 -0.48
N ARG A 31 -21.41 -8.11 -0.45
CA ARG A 31 -21.45 -9.56 -0.20
C ARG A 31 -21.65 -9.96 1.27
N LEU A 32 -21.52 -9.03 2.23
CA LEU A 32 -21.72 -9.28 3.67
C LEU A 32 -22.94 -8.55 4.22
N TRP A 33 -23.97 -8.33 3.40
CA TRP A 33 -25.24 -7.81 3.87
C TRP A 33 -25.87 -8.75 4.92
N PRO A 34 -26.40 -8.29 6.08
CA PRO A 34 -26.63 -6.88 6.46
C PRO A 34 -25.48 -6.21 7.22
N VAL A 35 -24.39 -6.93 7.50
CA VAL A 35 -23.25 -6.45 8.32
C VAL A 35 -22.47 -5.35 7.59
N SER A 36 -22.31 -5.47 6.28
CA SER A 36 -21.66 -4.46 5.44
C SER A 36 -22.70 -3.69 4.62
N ARG A 37 -22.70 -2.37 4.77
CA ARG A 37 -23.49 -1.41 3.97
C ARG A 37 -22.52 -0.55 3.16
N GLU A 38 -22.98 0.08 2.08
CA GLU A 38 -22.16 1.04 1.31
C GLU A 38 -21.54 2.13 2.21
N SER A 39 -22.29 2.56 3.23
CA SER A 39 -21.85 3.56 4.20
C SER A 39 -20.76 3.06 5.17
N PHE A 40 -20.60 1.75 5.34
CA PHE A 40 -19.67 1.16 6.30
C PHE A 40 -19.17 -0.23 5.84
N PRO A 41 -18.10 -0.27 5.02
CA PRO A 41 -17.54 -1.50 4.48
C PRO A 41 -17.00 -2.46 5.53
N LYS A 42 -17.01 -3.76 5.22
CA LYS A 42 -16.56 -4.85 6.12
C LYS A 42 -15.16 -4.65 6.73
N GLN A 43 -14.22 -4.07 5.99
CA GLN A 43 -12.85 -3.87 6.43
C GLN A 43 -12.70 -2.86 7.57
N LEU A 44 -13.75 -2.07 7.82
CA LEU A 44 -13.82 -1.09 8.89
C LEU A 44 -14.43 -1.67 10.18
N TRP A 45 -14.73 -2.97 10.23
CA TRP A 45 -15.26 -3.67 11.39
C TRP A 45 -14.22 -4.61 12.03
N PRO A 46 -14.16 -4.71 13.37
CA PRO A 46 -13.34 -5.70 14.08
C PRO A 46 -14.05 -7.07 14.05
N LEU A 47 -14.05 -7.72 12.88
CA LEU A 47 -14.78 -8.98 12.66
C LEU A 47 -13.98 -10.22 13.07
N VAL A 48 -12.65 -10.13 13.04
CA VAL A 48 -11.74 -11.27 13.17
C VAL A 48 -10.79 -11.11 14.36
N SER A 49 -10.50 -9.87 14.77
CA SER A 49 -9.67 -9.55 15.92
C SER A 49 -10.21 -8.30 16.63
N GLU A 50 -9.48 -7.83 17.65
CA GLU A 50 -9.75 -6.54 18.30
C GLU A 50 -9.56 -5.33 17.35
N TRP A 51 -8.80 -5.53 16.26
CA TRP A 51 -8.53 -4.53 15.23
C TRP A 51 -9.42 -4.76 14.00
N THR A 52 -9.70 -3.69 13.26
CA THR A 52 -10.34 -3.83 11.95
C THR A 52 -9.38 -4.45 10.96
N MET A 53 -9.88 -5.08 9.88
CA MET A 53 -9.00 -5.64 8.84
C MET A 53 -8.12 -4.55 8.21
N LEU A 54 -8.63 -3.32 8.10
CA LEU A 54 -7.84 -2.17 7.66
C LEU A 54 -6.67 -1.90 8.62
N GLN A 55 -6.91 -1.90 9.93
CA GLN A 55 -5.89 -1.66 10.95
C GLN A 55 -4.87 -2.80 10.99
N GLU A 56 -5.32 -4.05 10.98
CA GLU A 56 -4.45 -5.24 10.85
C GLU A 56 -3.53 -5.12 9.62
N THR A 57 -4.10 -4.76 8.47
CA THR A 57 -3.36 -4.57 7.21
C THR A 57 -2.34 -3.44 7.32
N ALA A 58 -2.73 -2.30 7.89
CA ALA A 58 -1.82 -1.16 8.04
C ALA A 58 -0.65 -1.46 8.99
N ARG A 59 -0.92 -2.15 10.11
CA ARG A 59 0.11 -2.50 11.10
C ARG A 59 1.17 -3.45 10.56
N ARG A 60 0.86 -4.28 9.55
CA ARG A 60 1.86 -5.13 8.86
C ARG A 60 2.90 -4.30 8.10
N GLY A 61 2.54 -3.09 7.67
CA GLY A 61 3.41 -2.15 6.97
C GLY A 61 4.12 -1.14 7.86
N VAL A 62 4.20 -1.38 9.19
CA VAL A 62 4.88 -0.49 10.14
C VAL A 62 6.20 -1.11 10.57
N GLY A 63 7.29 -0.36 10.42
CA GLY A 63 8.63 -0.82 10.79
C GLY A 63 9.72 0.02 10.15
N PRO A 64 10.99 -0.16 10.56
CA PRO A 64 12.10 0.68 10.09
C PRO A 64 12.40 0.55 8.59
N GLN A 65 11.96 -0.53 7.95
CA GLN A 65 12.12 -0.74 6.50
C GLN A 65 11.02 -0.08 5.65
N PHE A 66 9.96 0.43 6.28
CA PHE A 66 8.79 0.95 5.60
C PHE A 66 8.70 2.48 5.67
N GLY A 67 8.20 3.06 4.58
CA GLY A 67 7.72 4.43 4.56
C GLY A 67 6.34 4.55 5.19
N ALA A 68 5.85 5.79 5.29
CA ALA A 68 4.48 6.04 5.72
C ALA A 68 3.47 5.35 4.79
N PRO A 69 2.43 4.70 5.33
CA PRO A 69 1.46 3.99 4.50
C PRO A 69 0.58 4.98 3.71
N VAL A 70 0.24 4.60 2.48
CA VAL A 70 -0.77 5.27 1.66
C VAL A 70 -2.03 4.43 1.68
N VAL A 71 -3.16 5.01 2.10
CA VAL A 71 -4.48 4.37 2.04
C VAL A 71 -5.29 4.98 0.91
N VAL A 72 -5.57 4.19 -0.12
CA VAL A 72 -6.46 4.58 -1.22
C VAL A 72 -7.88 4.20 -0.85
N VAL A 73 -8.77 5.19 -0.78
CA VAL A 73 -10.14 5.00 -0.27
C VAL A 73 -11.14 5.91 -0.99
N ASN A 74 -12.40 5.47 -1.05
CA ASN A 74 -13.51 6.32 -1.46
C ASN A 74 -13.62 7.56 -0.55
N GLN A 75 -13.90 8.73 -1.16
CA GLN A 75 -14.10 10.00 -0.45
C GLN A 75 -15.12 9.91 0.72
N GLU A 76 -16.16 9.08 0.59
CA GLU A 76 -17.20 8.90 1.61
C GLU A 76 -16.66 8.36 2.94
N HIS A 77 -15.57 7.59 2.93
CA HIS A 77 -14.99 6.95 4.12
C HIS A 77 -13.76 7.67 4.66
N ARG A 78 -13.43 8.87 4.15
CA ARG A 78 -12.20 9.61 4.49
C ARG A 78 -11.97 9.80 5.99
N PHE A 79 -13.03 10.15 6.72
CA PHE A 79 -12.94 10.45 8.15
C PHE A 79 -12.77 9.18 8.98
N LEU A 80 -13.47 8.11 8.61
CA LEU A 80 -13.38 6.82 9.27
C LEU A 80 -12.00 6.20 9.11
N VAL A 81 -11.44 6.22 7.91
CA VAL A 81 -10.08 5.74 7.67
C VAL A 81 -9.06 6.54 8.48
N ALA A 82 -9.18 7.88 8.49
CA ALA A 82 -8.29 8.74 9.27
C ALA A 82 -8.36 8.47 10.78
N GLU A 83 -9.55 8.18 11.29
CA GLU A 83 -9.73 7.80 12.69
C GLU A 83 -9.15 6.42 12.99
N GLN A 84 -9.35 5.43 12.11
CA GLN A 84 -8.80 4.09 12.31
C GLN A 84 -7.28 4.05 12.29
N MET A 85 -6.62 4.83 11.41
CA MET A 85 -5.16 4.94 11.39
C MET A 85 -4.62 5.54 12.69
N ARG A 86 -5.21 6.64 13.17
CA ARG A 86 -4.84 7.23 14.47
C ARG A 86 -5.10 6.26 15.63
N ALA A 87 -6.22 5.56 15.62
CA ALA A 87 -6.57 4.61 16.67
C ALA A 87 -5.61 3.42 16.76
N CYS A 88 -4.92 3.07 15.68
CA CYS A 88 -3.86 2.03 15.69
C CYS A 88 -2.44 2.61 15.76
N GLY A 89 -2.27 3.90 16.07
CA GLY A 89 -0.97 4.54 16.29
C GLY A 89 -0.23 4.95 15.01
N ILE A 90 -0.92 5.09 13.89
CA ILE A 90 -0.36 5.52 12.61
C ILE A 90 -0.82 6.95 12.32
N ASP A 91 -0.02 7.93 12.74
CA ASP A 91 -0.36 9.36 12.63
C ASP A 91 0.08 10.01 11.31
N ASN A 92 0.95 9.34 10.54
CA ASN A 92 1.56 9.86 9.32
C ASN A 92 1.01 9.20 8.03
N ALA A 93 -0.12 8.49 8.10
CA ALA A 93 -0.72 7.86 6.93
C ALA A 93 -1.21 8.91 5.92
N THR A 94 -0.88 8.72 4.65
CA THR A 94 -1.43 9.52 3.55
C THR A 94 -2.76 8.90 3.11
N ILE A 95 -3.84 9.68 3.16
CA ILE A 95 -5.17 9.22 2.73
C ILE A 95 -5.46 9.77 1.34
N MET A 96 -5.38 8.89 0.34
CA MET A 96 -5.64 9.20 -1.05
C MET A 96 -7.11 8.95 -1.38
N LEU A 97 -7.84 10.02 -1.73
CA LEU A 97 -9.27 9.96 -1.98
C LEU A 97 -9.56 9.68 -3.45
N GLU A 98 -10.19 8.54 -3.72
CA GLU A 98 -10.78 8.26 -5.03
C GLU A 98 -12.14 8.95 -5.15
N PRO A 99 -12.36 9.77 -6.19
CA PRO A 99 -13.65 10.44 -6.40
C PRO A 99 -14.74 9.45 -6.82
N VAL A 100 -14.36 8.36 -7.48
CA VAL A 100 -15.25 7.29 -7.94
C VAL A 100 -14.48 5.98 -7.88
N GLY A 101 -15.05 4.95 -7.26
CA GLY A 101 -14.44 3.61 -7.24
C GLY A 101 -14.38 3.03 -8.67
N ARG A 102 -13.17 2.77 -9.17
CA ARG A 102 -12.93 2.25 -10.54
C ARG A 102 -12.03 1.01 -10.57
N ASN A 103 -12.21 0.10 -9.61
CA ASN A 103 -11.38 -1.10 -9.41
C ASN A 103 -9.92 -0.77 -9.05
N SER A 104 -9.08 -1.81 -8.92
CA SER A 104 -7.72 -1.68 -8.38
C SER A 104 -6.74 -0.98 -9.32
N ALA A 105 -6.87 -1.12 -10.64
CA ALA A 105 -5.86 -0.60 -11.56
C ALA A 105 -5.71 0.94 -11.51
N PRO A 106 -6.79 1.75 -11.55
CA PRO A 106 -6.68 3.20 -11.38
C PRO A 106 -6.13 3.61 -10.01
N ALA A 107 -6.56 2.94 -8.94
CA ALA A 107 -6.07 3.17 -7.59
C ALA A 107 -4.55 2.96 -7.49
N ILE A 108 -4.07 1.83 -8.02
CA ILE A 108 -2.65 1.47 -8.08
C ILE A 108 -1.86 2.51 -8.88
N THR A 109 -2.33 2.87 -10.07
CA THR A 109 -1.66 3.84 -10.93
C THR A 109 -1.55 5.21 -10.25
N ALA A 110 -2.63 5.67 -9.62
CA ALA A 110 -2.66 6.98 -8.99
C ALA A 110 -1.71 7.03 -7.77
N ALA A 111 -1.68 5.98 -6.95
CA ALA A 111 -0.72 5.86 -5.86
C ALA A 111 0.73 5.82 -6.37
N ALA A 112 1.00 5.07 -7.45
CA ALA A 112 2.32 4.99 -8.07
C ALA A 112 2.82 6.33 -8.58
N VAL A 113 1.96 7.10 -9.28
CA VAL A 113 2.31 8.44 -9.76
C VAL A 113 2.61 9.38 -8.59
N MET A 114 1.75 9.41 -7.57
CA MET A 114 1.92 10.28 -6.40
C MET A 114 3.21 9.97 -5.64
N ILE A 115 3.53 8.70 -5.40
CA ILE A 115 4.75 8.31 -4.71
C ILE A 115 5.99 8.67 -5.55
N ALA A 116 5.95 8.43 -6.86
CA ALA A 116 7.06 8.71 -7.76
C ALA A 116 7.42 10.20 -7.88
N GLU A 117 6.53 11.12 -7.51
CA GLU A 117 6.85 12.56 -7.42
C GLU A 117 7.90 12.86 -6.34
N THR A 118 8.00 12.00 -5.32
CA THR A 118 8.92 12.18 -4.17
C THR A 118 10.02 11.11 -4.12
N ASP A 119 9.70 9.86 -4.42
CA ASP A 119 10.64 8.73 -4.45
C ASP A 119 10.35 7.86 -5.69
N PRO A 120 10.96 8.15 -6.85
CA PRO A 120 10.72 7.42 -8.09
C PRO A 120 11.31 5.99 -8.09
N ASP A 121 12.19 5.67 -7.14
CA ASP A 121 12.80 4.35 -6.98
C ASP A 121 12.11 3.53 -5.85
N ALA A 122 11.04 4.05 -5.25
CA ALA A 122 10.27 3.38 -4.21
C ALA A 122 9.71 2.03 -4.66
N VAL A 123 9.70 1.06 -3.75
CA VAL A 123 9.02 -0.22 -3.94
C VAL A 123 7.64 -0.12 -3.31
N LEU A 124 6.59 -0.23 -4.12
CA LEU A 124 5.22 -0.16 -3.64
C LEU A 124 4.72 -1.55 -3.27
N TRP A 125 4.37 -1.74 -2.00
CA TRP A 125 3.75 -2.96 -1.52
C TRP A 125 2.23 -2.82 -1.53
N MET A 126 1.59 -3.39 -2.56
CA MET A 126 0.14 -3.33 -2.73
C MET A 126 -0.57 -4.33 -1.81
N MET A 127 -1.48 -3.83 -0.97
CA MET A 127 -2.18 -4.61 0.05
C MET A 127 -3.69 -4.40 -0.06
N ALA A 128 -4.47 -5.48 -0.04
CA ALA A 128 -5.92 -5.39 0.07
C ALA A 128 -6.32 -5.15 1.53
N ALA A 129 -7.19 -4.18 1.80
CA ALA A 129 -7.59 -3.82 3.16
C ALA A 129 -8.42 -4.90 3.89
N ASP A 130 -8.89 -5.92 3.18
CA ASP A 130 -9.74 -6.99 3.70
C ASP A 130 -9.05 -8.36 3.76
N ALA A 131 -7.72 -8.39 3.70
CA ALA A 131 -6.92 -9.60 3.78
C ALA A 131 -6.66 -10.03 5.23
N VAL A 132 -7.07 -11.26 5.57
CA VAL A 132 -6.70 -11.95 6.81
C VAL A 132 -5.46 -12.79 6.53
N ILE A 133 -4.37 -12.53 7.26
CA ILE A 133 -3.10 -13.24 7.11
C ILE A 133 -2.64 -13.68 8.49
N GLU A 134 -2.61 -14.99 8.71
CA GLU A 134 -2.22 -15.59 10.00
C GLU A 134 -0.69 -15.72 10.13
N GLN A 135 -0.01 -16.06 9.03
CA GLN A 135 1.43 -16.32 9.01
C GLN A 135 2.23 -15.07 8.62
N THR A 136 2.28 -14.09 9.52
CA THR A 136 2.95 -12.80 9.26
C THR A 136 4.45 -12.96 9.03
N ASP A 137 5.13 -13.85 9.75
CA ASP A 137 6.57 -14.10 9.55
C ASP A 137 6.88 -14.65 8.15
N ALA A 138 6.03 -15.56 7.65
CA ALA A 138 6.14 -16.09 6.30
C ALA A 138 5.90 -15.02 5.23
N LEU A 139 4.92 -14.13 5.47
CA LEU A 139 4.67 -12.97 4.62
C LEU A 139 5.89 -12.04 4.55
N MET A 140 6.51 -11.72 5.69
CA MET A 140 7.69 -10.86 5.74
C MET A 140 8.88 -11.49 5.01
N ALA A 141 9.13 -12.79 5.21
CA ALA A 141 10.16 -13.51 4.48
C ALA A 141 9.91 -13.58 2.97
N ALA A 142 8.64 -13.65 2.54
CA ALA A 142 8.27 -13.56 1.14
C ALA A 142 8.44 -12.12 0.60
N LEU A 143 8.11 -11.12 1.39
CA LEU A 143 8.26 -9.71 1.05
C LEU A 143 9.73 -9.34 0.82
N ASP A 144 10.65 -9.82 1.64
CA ASP A 144 12.08 -9.59 1.44
C ASP A 144 12.57 -10.07 0.08
N LYS A 145 12.10 -11.26 -0.35
CA LYS A 145 12.40 -11.80 -1.69
C LYS A 145 11.73 -10.98 -2.79
N ALA A 146 10.49 -10.55 -2.56
CA ALA A 146 9.74 -9.73 -3.50
C ALA A 146 10.41 -8.37 -3.73
N VAL A 147 10.92 -7.73 -2.68
CA VAL A 147 11.62 -6.44 -2.75
C VAL A 147 12.88 -6.55 -3.60
N VAL A 148 13.66 -7.63 -3.46
CA VAL A 148 14.84 -7.87 -4.31
C VAL A 148 14.46 -7.94 -5.79
N ALA A 149 13.42 -8.70 -6.14
CA ALA A 149 12.96 -8.81 -7.51
C ALA A 149 12.34 -7.49 -8.03
N ALA A 150 11.59 -6.77 -7.18
CA ALA A 150 10.99 -5.49 -7.52
C ALA A 150 12.05 -4.42 -7.84
N ARG A 151 13.12 -4.35 -7.03
CA ARG A 151 14.28 -3.47 -7.28
C ARG A 151 15.04 -3.83 -8.55
N ALA A 152 14.90 -5.05 -9.05
CA ALA A 152 15.40 -5.47 -10.37
C ALA A 152 14.43 -5.17 -11.52
N GLY A 153 13.40 -4.33 -11.29
CA GLY A 153 12.44 -3.90 -12.31
C GLY A 153 11.33 -4.91 -12.62
N ARG A 154 11.02 -5.83 -11.68
CA ARG A 154 9.97 -6.83 -11.85
C ARG A 154 8.69 -6.46 -11.11
N ILE A 155 7.56 -6.94 -11.62
CA ILE A 155 6.30 -6.99 -10.86
C ILE A 155 6.25 -8.36 -10.17
N VAL A 156 5.98 -8.37 -8.87
CA VAL A 156 5.93 -9.59 -8.05
C VAL A 156 4.52 -9.79 -7.53
N THR A 157 4.07 -11.05 -7.53
CA THR A 157 2.79 -11.47 -6.95
C THR A 157 3.04 -12.50 -5.87
N PHE A 158 2.17 -12.54 -4.86
CA PHE A 158 2.17 -13.54 -3.78
C PHE A 158 1.09 -14.59 -4.08
N GLY A 159 1.42 -15.87 -3.96
CA GLY A 159 0.53 -17.00 -4.24
C GLY A 159 1.01 -18.29 -3.63
#